data_AF-A0AAU2XX75-F1
#
_entry.id   AF-A0AAU2XX75-F1
#
_cell.length_a   1.000
_cell.length_b   1.000
_cell.length_c   1.000
_cell.angle_alpha   90.00
_cell.angle_beta   90.00
_cell.angle_gamma   90.00
#
_symmetry.space_group_name_H-M   'P 1'
#
loop_
_entity.id
_entity.type
_entity.pdbx_description
1 polymer ?
#
loop_
_entity_poly.entity_id
_entity_poly.type
_entity_poly.pdbx_seq_one_letter_code
_entity_poly.pdbx_strand_id
1 'polypeptide(L)'
;MTFAFRPLDPLNDAELLHTWVTHPKAAFWMMQDAKLEDVERAYMEIAADEHHHALLGLDEDGVPAFLMEKYDPAHRELVGLYEPLPGDVGMHFLTPATDTPVHGFTLSVITAVMAHLFEDPAAQRVVVEPDITNKAVHALNEAVGFVAEREIQKPEKKALLSFCTREHFLNRHGLVATGVSA
;
A
#
# COMPACT_ATOMS: atom_id res chain seq x y z
N MET A 1 5.92 -5.67 16.02
CA MET A 1 5.94 -4.20 15.86
C MET A 1 4.51 -3.75 15.71
N THR A 2 4.12 -2.70 16.41
CA THR A 2 2.79 -2.09 16.29
C THR A 2 2.95 -0.75 15.59
N PHE A 3 1.99 -0.39 14.74
CA PHE A 3 1.99 0.90 14.06
C PHE A 3 0.65 1.60 14.27
N ALA A 4 0.69 2.92 14.44
CA ALA A 4 -0.48 3.78 14.35
C ALA A 4 -0.59 4.36 12.93
N PHE A 5 -1.78 4.74 12.52
CA PHE A 5 -2.02 5.36 11.21
C PHE A 5 -2.62 6.75 11.39
N ARG A 6 -2.15 7.70 10.60
CA ARG A 6 -2.81 9.00 10.45
C ARG A 6 -2.89 9.39 8.98
N PRO A 7 -3.88 10.20 8.57
CA PRO A 7 -3.86 10.84 7.26
C PRO A 7 -2.54 11.58 7.05
N LEU A 8 -2.04 11.50 5.83
CA LEU A 8 -0.95 12.35 5.37
C LEU A 8 -1.44 13.81 5.33
N ASP A 9 -0.63 14.73 5.82
CA ASP A 9 -0.84 16.17 5.65
C ASP A 9 0.12 16.66 4.54
N PRO A 10 -0.37 16.96 3.33
CA PRO A 10 0.50 17.33 2.22
C PRO A 10 1.36 18.57 2.49
N LEU A 11 0.90 19.50 3.33
CA LEU A 11 1.65 20.73 3.61
C LEU A 11 2.75 20.50 4.66
N ASN A 12 2.52 19.60 5.61
CA ASN A 12 3.45 19.35 6.71
C ASN A 12 4.37 18.14 6.47
N ASP A 13 3.97 17.18 5.62
CA ASP A 13 4.70 15.93 5.40
C ASP A 13 5.44 15.87 4.06
N ALA A 14 5.26 16.84 3.15
CA ALA A 14 5.85 16.76 1.82
C ALA A 14 7.38 16.77 1.81
N GLU A 15 8.03 17.55 2.68
CA GLU A 15 9.51 17.52 2.79
C GLU A 15 10.00 16.12 3.17
N LEU A 16 9.35 15.49 4.14
CA LEU A 16 9.65 14.13 4.55
C LEU A 16 9.42 13.15 3.39
N LEU A 17 8.25 13.19 2.75
CA LEU A 17 7.92 12.29 1.65
C LEU A 17 8.84 12.48 0.45
N HIS A 18 9.25 13.71 0.15
CA HIS A 18 10.19 13.99 -0.92
C HIS A 18 11.48 13.20 -0.74
N THR A 19 12.01 13.12 0.49
CA THR A 19 13.19 12.28 0.77
C THR A 19 12.95 10.78 0.57
N TRP A 20 11.72 10.31 0.72
CA TRP A 20 11.38 8.89 0.59
C TRP A 20 11.15 8.50 -0.87
N VAL A 21 10.30 9.26 -1.57
CA VAL A 21 9.84 8.92 -2.93
C VAL A 21 10.88 9.20 -4.01
N THR A 22 11.84 10.10 -3.73
CA THR A 22 12.96 10.38 -4.65
C THR A 22 14.17 9.47 -4.46
N HIS A 23 14.26 8.75 -3.33
CA HIS A 23 15.40 7.90 -3.03
C HIS A 23 15.52 6.73 -4.03
N PRO A 24 16.73 6.29 -4.43
CA PRO A 24 16.92 5.15 -5.36
C PRO A 24 16.21 3.85 -4.99
N LYS A 25 16.03 3.60 -3.68
CA LYS A 25 15.24 2.47 -3.15
C LYS A 25 13.78 2.50 -3.62
N ALA A 26 13.22 3.69 -3.85
CA ALA A 26 11.84 3.92 -4.27
C ALA A 26 11.67 3.94 -5.80
N ALA A 27 12.57 3.34 -6.57
CA ALA A 27 12.49 3.33 -8.04
C ALA A 27 11.13 2.85 -8.59
N PHE A 28 10.47 1.92 -7.89
CA PHE A 28 9.13 1.42 -8.27
C PHE A 28 7.97 2.35 -7.88
N TRP A 29 8.25 3.45 -7.16
CA TRP A 29 7.30 4.52 -6.84
C TRP A 29 7.21 5.58 -7.94
N MET A 30 8.10 5.54 -8.93
CA MET A 30 8.05 6.38 -10.15
C MET A 30 8.15 7.90 -9.91
N MET A 31 8.73 8.32 -8.78
CA MET A 31 8.88 9.74 -8.40
C MET A 31 10.34 10.18 -8.21
N GLN A 32 11.32 9.43 -8.74
CA GLN A 32 12.75 9.71 -8.49
C GLN A 32 13.20 11.11 -8.90
N ASP A 33 12.62 11.66 -9.97
CA ASP A 33 12.95 12.98 -10.51
C ASP A 33 12.01 14.09 -10.01
N ALA A 34 11.09 13.77 -9.09
CA ALA A 34 10.12 14.73 -8.58
C ALA A 34 10.82 15.81 -7.74
N LYS A 35 10.40 17.06 -7.94
CA LYS A 35 10.74 18.15 -7.02
C LYS A 35 9.81 18.14 -5.82
N LEU A 36 10.16 18.88 -4.78
CA LEU A 36 9.32 19.01 -3.59
C LEU A 36 7.91 19.48 -3.97
N GLU A 37 7.80 20.47 -4.87
CA GLU A 37 6.51 21.01 -5.29
C GLU A 37 5.68 20.01 -6.11
N ASP A 38 6.32 19.03 -6.76
CA ASP A 38 5.63 17.96 -7.47
C ASP A 38 5.07 16.93 -6.48
N VAL A 39 5.81 16.64 -5.40
CA VAL A 39 5.36 15.79 -4.28
C VAL A 39 4.19 16.45 -3.55
N GLU A 40 4.33 17.72 -3.17
CA GLU A 40 3.24 18.50 -2.56
C GLU A 40 1.98 18.46 -3.43
N ARG A 41 2.11 18.71 -4.73
CA ARG A 41 0.99 18.69 -5.67
C ARG A 41 0.32 17.31 -5.74
N ALA A 42 1.10 16.25 -5.92
CA ALA A 42 0.56 14.90 -6.00
C ALA A 42 -0.22 14.50 -4.74
N TYR A 43 0.32 14.80 -3.56
CA TYR A 43 -0.36 14.47 -2.30
C TYR A 43 -1.51 15.42 -1.96
N MET A 44 -1.50 16.67 -2.42
CA MET A 44 -2.69 17.55 -2.37
C MET A 44 -3.82 17.03 -3.26
N GLU A 45 -3.50 16.50 -4.45
CA GLU A 45 -4.49 15.88 -5.33
C GLU A 45 -5.12 14.65 -4.68
N ILE A 46 -4.30 13.77 -4.08
CA ILE A 46 -4.80 12.61 -3.31
C ILE A 46 -5.65 13.08 -2.12
N ALA A 47 -5.22 14.09 -1.36
CA ALA A 47 -5.97 14.59 -0.21
C ALA A 47 -7.34 15.21 -0.59
N ALA A 48 -7.50 15.65 -1.83
CA ALA A 48 -8.76 16.17 -2.37
C ALA A 48 -9.63 15.10 -3.04
N ASP A 49 -9.14 13.87 -3.15
CA ASP A 49 -9.82 12.76 -3.82
C ASP A 49 -10.72 11.98 -2.85
N GLU A 50 -11.95 11.68 -3.27
CA GLU A 50 -12.85 10.85 -2.46
C GLU A 50 -12.49 9.35 -2.51
N HIS A 51 -11.79 8.93 -3.58
CA HIS A 51 -11.47 7.54 -3.89
C HIS A 51 -10.01 7.17 -3.67
N HIS A 52 -9.15 8.09 -3.22
CA HIS A 52 -7.72 7.83 -3.01
C HIS A 52 -7.27 8.53 -1.73
N HIS A 53 -6.63 7.79 -0.84
CA HIS A 53 -6.21 8.31 0.47
C HIS A 53 -4.77 7.90 0.75
N ALA A 54 -3.95 8.86 1.18
CA ALA A 54 -2.59 8.62 1.66
C ALA A 54 -2.53 8.71 3.19
N LEU A 55 -1.81 7.79 3.81
CA LEU A 55 -1.62 7.69 5.25
C LEU A 55 -0.13 7.49 5.58
N LEU A 56 0.29 8.04 6.72
CA LEU A 56 1.56 7.70 7.34
C LEU A 56 1.34 6.67 8.45
N GLY A 57 2.13 5.61 8.38
CA GLY A 57 2.31 4.68 9.48
C GLY A 57 3.36 5.21 10.45
N LEU A 58 3.03 5.25 11.74
CA LEU A 58 3.89 5.73 12.81
C LEU A 58 4.36 4.56 13.66
N ASP A 59 5.63 4.56 14.08
CA ASP A 59 6.14 3.60 15.06
C ASP A 59 5.64 3.88 16.48
N GLU A 60 6.14 3.11 17.45
CA GLU A 60 5.73 3.19 18.87
C GLU A 60 6.10 4.53 19.53
N ASP A 61 7.07 5.27 18.96
CA ASP A 61 7.49 6.59 19.42
C ASP A 61 6.75 7.72 18.67
N GLY A 62 5.84 7.38 17.75
CA GLY A 62 5.07 8.32 16.94
C GLY A 62 5.84 8.87 15.73
N VAL A 63 6.95 8.25 15.35
CA VAL A 63 7.78 8.68 14.21
C VAL A 63 7.25 8.04 12.92
N PRO A 64 7.08 8.81 11.83
CA PRO A 64 6.72 8.26 10.53
C PRO A 64 7.70 7.19 10.05
N ALA A 65 7.19 5.99 9.81
CA ALA A 65 7.94 4.79 9.49
C ALA A 65 7.70 4.28 8.06
N PHE A 66 6.53 4.57 7.49
CA PHE A 66 6.19 4.20 6.11
C PHE A 66 5.03 5.04 5.58
N LEU A 67 4.92 5.10 4.25
CA LEU A 67 3.77 5.64 3.52
C LEU A 67 2.87 4.49 3.07
N MET A 68 1.57 4.68 3.15
CA MET A 68 0.55 3.80 2.61
C MET A 68 -0.43 4.63 1.79
N GLU A 69 -0.82 4.11 0.63
CA GLU A 69 -1.94 4.61 -0.13
C GLU A 69 -3.02 3.54 -0.20
N LYS A 70 -4.28 3.94 -0.05
CA LYS A 70 -5.45 3.10 -0.32
C LYS A 70 -6.33 3.79 -1.33
N TYR A 71 -6.94 3.04 -2.22
CA TYR A 71 -7.81 3.60 -3.23
C TYR A 71 -8.95 2.65 -3.61
N ASP A 72 -10.02 3.21 -4.17
CA ASP A 72 -11.08 2.43 -4.80
C ASP A 72 -10.65 2.07 -6.23
N PRO A 73 -10.39 0.78 -6.53
CA PRO A 73 -9.86 0.36 -7.82
C PRO A 73 -10.88 0.49 -8.97
N ALA A 74 -12.16 0.73 -8.69
CA ALA A 74 -13.14 1.11 -9.71
C ALA A 74 -12.96 2.54 -10.22
N HIS A 75 -12.25 3.40 -9.47
CA HIS A 75 -12.11 4.83 -9.76
C HIS A 75 -10.65 5.26 -9.98
N ARG A 76 -9.67 4.51 -9.44
CA ARG A 76 -8.25 4.86 -9.47
C ARG A 76 -7.36 3.65 -9.77
N GLU A 77 -6.19 3.94 -10.35
CA GLU A 77 -5.08 3.01 -10.72
C GLU A 77 -5.39 1.84 -11.67
N LEU A 78 -6.55 1.20 -11.51
CA LEU A 78 -6.92 -0.06 -12.15
C LEU A 78 -8.17 0.03 -13.05
N VAL A 79 -8.65 1.26 -13.30
CA VAL A 79 -9.83 1.52 -14.14
C VAL A 79 -9.65 0.90 -15.53
N GLY A 80 -10.55 -0.01 -15.89
CA GLY A 80 -10.53 -0.71 -17.19
C GLY A 80 -9.41 -1.75 -17.34
N LEU A 81 -8.65 -2.03 -16.28
CA LEU A 81 -7.56 -3.03 -16.30
C LEU A 81 -8.00 -4.38 -15.73
N TYR A 82 -9.07 -4.42 -14.94
CA TYR A 82 -9.77 -5.62 -14.47
C TYR A 82 -11.23 -5.28 -14.10
N GLU A 83 -12.02 -6.28 -13.69
CA GLU A 83 -13.39 -6.10 -13.23
C GLU A 83 -13.43 -6.00 -11.69
N PRO A 84 -13.67 -4.80 -11.12
CA PRO A 84 -13.72 -4.61 -9.67
C PRO A 84 -14.94 -5.29 -9.05
N LEU A 85 -14.79 -5.81 -7.84
CA LEU A 85 -15.89 -6.35 -7.04
C LEU A 85 -16.23 -5.40 -5.87
N PRO A 86 -17.49 -5.38 -5.40
CA PRO A 86 -17.83 -4.66 -4.17
C PRO A 86 -16.94 -5.09 -3.01
N GLY A 87 -16.35 -4.11 -2.31
CA GLY A 87 -15.41 -4.35 -1.21
C GLY A 87 -13.96 -4.59 -1.64
N ASP A 88 -13.64 -4.42 -2.93
CA ASP A 88 -12.25 -4.31 -3.38
C ASP A 88 -11.62 -3.00 -2.86
N VAL A 89 -10.38 -3.10 -2.38
CA VAL A 89 -9.56 -1.95 -2.01
C VAL A 89 -8.17 -2.12 -2.62
N GLY A 90 -7.71 -1.16 -3.39
CA GLY A 90 -6.35 -1.12 -3.89
C GLY A 90 -5.40 -0.54 -2.84
N MET A 91 -4.13 -0.97 -2.86
CA MET A 91 -3.13 -0.40 -1.96
C MET A 91 -1.73 -0.31 -2.58
N HIS A 92 -1.01 0.72 -2.18
CA HIS A 92 0.45 0.82 -2.33
C HIS A 92 1.09 1.12 -0.98
N PHE A 93 2.36 0.77 -0.80
CA PHE A 93 3.12 1.15 0.39
C PHE A 93 4.61 1.35 0.07
N LEU A 94 5.25 2.25 0.82
CA LEU A 94 6.66 2.59 0.69
C LEU A 94 7.32 2.66 2.07
N THR A 95 8.48 2.00 2.20
CA THR A 95 9.35 2.17 3.38
C THR A 95 10.55 3.02 3.00
N PRO A 96 10.94 4.02 3.82
CA PRO A 96 12.10 4.85 3.55
C PRO A 96 13.39 4.03 3.52
N ALA A 97 14.44 4.60 2.94
CA ALA A 97 15.78 4.04 3.08
C ALA A 97 16.26 4.15 4.54
N THR A 98 17.15 3.23 4.95
CA THR A 98 17.72 3.22 6.30
C THR A 98 19.12 2.61 6.26
N ASP A 99 20.03 3.17 7.04
CA ASP A 99 21.37 2.63 7.27
C ASP A 99 21.39 1.59 8.41
N THR A 100 20.27 1.47 9.14
CA THR A 100 20.10 0.55 10.27
C THR A 100 18.91 -0.38 10.03
N PRO A 101 19.02 -1.32 9.07
CA PRO A 101 17.90 -2.19 8.71
C PRO A 101 17.49 -3.08 9.88
N VAL A 102 16.20 -3.11 10.17
CA VAL A 102 15.59 -4.01 11.14
C VAL A 102 15.05 -5.25 10.41
N HIS A 103 15.48 -6.44 10.84
CA HIS A 103 15.00 -7.69 10.25
C HIS A 103 13.47 -7.80 10.40
N GLY A 104 12.78 -8.12 9.30
CA GLY A 104 11.32 -8.28 9.29
C GLY A 104 10.52 -6.98 9.32
N PHE A 105 11.18 -5.80 9.24
CA PHE A 105 10.50 -4.51 9.25
C PHE A 105 9.45 -4.37 8.15
N THR A 106 9.86 -4.53 6.88
CA THR A 106 8.94 -4.35 5.74
C THR A 106 7.80 -5.37 5.74
N LEU A 107 8.06 -6.61 6.20
CA LEU A 107 7.01 -7.61 6.39
C LEU A 107 6.01 -7.18 7.47
N SER A 108 6.49 -6.60 8.58
CA SER A 108 5.63 -6.05 9.63
C SER A 108 4.79 -4.88 9.10
N VAL A 109 5.38 -4.01 8.25
CA VAL A 109 4.68 -2.89 7.61
C VAL A 109 3.54 -3.38 6.73
N ILE A 110 3.79 -4.25 5.76
CA ILE A 110 2.72 -4.76 4.88
C ILE A 110 1.65 -5.54 5.66
N THR A 111 2.05 -6.28 6.71
CA THR A 111 1.08 -6.95 7.60
C THR A 111 0.17 -5.94 8.30
N ALA A 112 0.72 -4.83 8.79
CA ALA A 112 -0.05 -3.77 9.45
C ALA A 112 -0.95 -3.02 8.46
N VAL A 113 -0.47 -2.73 7.25
CA VAL A 113 -1.27 -2.14 6.15
C VAL A 113 -2.48 -3.02 5.85
N MET A 114 -2.26 -4.32 5.66
CA MET A 114 -3.33 -5.28 5.41
C MET A 114 -4.32 -5.38 6.56
N ALA A 115 -3.82 -5.42 7.80
CA ALA A 115 -4.67 -5.42 8.99
C ALA A 115 -5.54 -4.15 9.05
N HIS A 116 -4.95 -2.98 8.84
CA HIS A 116 -5.65 -1.69 8.83
C HIS A 116 -6.73 -1.63 7.74
N LEU A 117 -6.44 -2.09 6.52
CA LEU A 117 -7.44 -2.14 5.44
C LEU A 117 -8.64 -3.02 5.82
N PHE A 118 -8.40 -4.15 6.48
CA PHE A 118 -9.46 -5.05 6.92
C PHE A 118 -10.15 -4.65 8.24
N GLU A 119 -9.76 -3.56 8.89
CA GLU A 119 -10.54 -2.97 9.99
C GLU A 119 -11.92 -2.52 9.51
N ASP A 120 -12.02 -2.07 8.25
CA ASP A 120 -13.31 -1.82 7.60
C ASP A 120 -13.97 -3.15 7.22
N PRO A 121 -15.13 -3.51 7.81
CA PRO A 121 -15.85 -4.74 7.46
C PRO A 121 -16.35 -4.76 6.01
N ALA A 122 -16.45 -3.61 5.33
CA ALA A 122 -16.80 -3.56 3.91
C ALA A 122 -15.65 -4.00 3.01
N ALA A 123 -14.39 -3.91 3.45
CA ALA A 123 -13.23 -4.40 2.71
C ALA A 123 -13.21 -5.95 2.74
N GLN A 124 -13.37 -6.55 1.57
CA GLN A 124 -13.42 -8.02 1.38
C GLN A 124 -12.17 -8.55 0.68
N ARG A 125 -11.56 -7.75 -0.18
CA ARG A 125 -10.41 -8.15 -0.99
C ARG A 125 -9.48 -6.96 -1.25
N VAL A 126 -8.20 -7.14 -0.99
CA VAL A 126 -7.17 -6.15 -1.34
C VAL A 126 -6.57 -6.51 -2.69
N VAL A 127 -6.36 -5.49 -3.53
CA VAL A 127 -5.85 -5.61 -4.91
C VAL A 127 -4.51 -4.88 -5.00
N VAL A 128 -3.55 -5.49 -5.69
CA VAL A 128 -2.24 -4.89 -5.96
C VAL A 128 -1.73 -5.21 -7.36
N GLU A 129 -0.92 -4.31 -7.88
CA GLU A 129 -0.33 -4.36 -9.23
C GLU A 129 1.15 -3.93 -9.24
N PRO A 130 2.02 -4.58 -8.44
CA PRO A 130 3.45 -4.31 -8.49
C PRO A 130 4.04 -4.64 -9.86
N ASP A 131 5.11 -3.92 -10.23
CA ASP A 131 5.90 -4.23 -11.43
C ASP A 131 6.39 -5.69 -11.41
N ILE A 132 6.30 -6.40 -12.55
CA ILE A 132 6.67 -7.82 -12.63
C ILE A 132 8.13 -8.10 -12.23
N THR A 133 9.01 -7.11 -12.32
CA THR A 133 10.43 -7.20 -11.97
C THR A 133 10.71 -6.96 -10.48
N ASN A 134 9.76 -6.40 -9.72
CA ASN A 134 9.91 -6.16 -8.28
C ASN A 134 9.74 -7.45 -7.44
N LYS A 135 10.70 -8.37 -7.55
CA LYS A 135 10.65 -9.68 -6.88
C LYS A 135 10.54 -9.59 -5.35
N ALA A 136 11.07 -8.53 -4.75
CA ALA A 136 10.99 -8.30 -3.31
C ALA A 136 9.54 -8.07 -2.85
N VAL A 137 8.79 -7.20 -3.53
CA VAL A 137 7.38 -6.96 -3.16
C VAL A 137 6.48 -8.16 -3.48
N HIS A 138 6.77 -8.91 -4.55
CA HIS A 138 6.05 -10.16 -4.84
C HIS A 138 6.17 -11.16 -3.70
N ALA A 139 7.38 -11.34 -3.16
CA ALA A 139 7.61 -12.22 -2.00
C ALA A 139 6.91 -11.71 -0.72
N LEU A 140 6.85 -10.40 -0.50
CA LEU A 140 6.13 -9.79 0.61
C LEU A 140 4.61 -9.99 0.48
N ASN A 141 4.06 -9.78 -0.71
CA ASN A 141 2.65 -9.99 -1.02
C ASN A 141 2.25 -11.45 -0.78
N GLU A 142 3.01 -12.41 -1.31
CA GLU A 142 2.78 -13.83 -1.06
C GLU A 142 2.85 -14.16 0.45
N ALA A 143 3.80 -13.57 1.17
CA ALA A 143 3.97 -13.81 2.60
C ALA A 143 2.73 -13.42 3.43
N VAL A 144 1.96 -12.41 3.00
CA VAL A 144 0.72 -11.96 3.66
C VAL A 144 -0.57 -12.48 3.00
N GLY A 145 -0.46 -13.42 2.06
CA GLY A 145 -1.62 -14.15 1.52
C GLY A 145 -2.15 -13.66 0.17
N PHE A 146 -1.42 -12.79 -0.54
CA PHE A 146 -1.78 -12.48 -1.92
C PHE A 146 -1.56 -13.69 -2.84
N VAL A 147 -2.49 -13.85 -3.77
CA VAL A 147 -2.41 -14.82 -4.87
C VAL A 147 -2.32 -14.03 -6.18
N ALA A 148 -1.29 -14.32 -6.97
CA ALA A 148 -1.13 -13.72 -8.29
C ALA A 148 -2.21 -14.26 -9.26
N GLU A 149 -2.84 -13.37 -10.03
CA GLU A 149 -3.80 -13.75 -11.07
C GLU A 149 -3.16 -13.74 -12.44
N ARG A 150 -2.77 -12.54 -12.94
CA ARG A 150 -2.25 -12.36 -14.30
C ARG A 150 -1.45 -11.07 -14.44
N GLU A 151 -0.69 -10.99 -15.52
CA GLU A 151 -0.02 -9.76 -15.91
C GLU A 151 -1.01 -8.77 -16.57
N ILE A 152 -0.84 -7.48 -16.27
CA ILE A 152 -1.55 -6.37 -16.89
C ILE A 152 -0.56 -5.32 -17.41
N GLN A 153 -0.96 -4.59 -18.45
CA GLN A 153 -0.15 -3.53 -19.03
C GLN A 153 -0.66 -2.17 -18.55
N LYS A 154 0.16 -1.42 -17.83
CA LYS A 154 -0.04 0.00 -17.53
C LYS A 154 0.88 0.86 -18.43
N PRO A 155 0.60 2.15 -18.65
CA PRO A 155 1.47 3.03 -19.42
C PRO A 155 2.93 3.05 -18.92
N GLU A 156 3.11 2.99 -17.61
CA GLU A 156 4.39 3.14 -16.92
C GLU A 156 5.10 1.81 -16.60
N LYS A 157 4.37 0.68 -16.61
CA LYS A 157 4.93 -0.63 -16.24
C LYS A 157 4.12 -1.81 -16.77
N LYS A 158 4.78 -2.98 -16.82
CA LYS A 158 4.10 -4.28 -16.87
C LYS A 158 3.93 -4.77 -15.44
N ALA A 159 2.70 -4.95 -14.99
CA ALA A 159 2.37 -5.23 -13.59
C ALA A 159 1.77 -6.63 -13.40
N LEU A 160 1.92 -7.19 -12.21
CA LEU A 160 1.29 -8.45 -11.82
C LEU A 160 0.07 -8.17 -10.93
N LEU A 161 -1.12 -8.32 -11.50
CA LEU A 161 -2.37 -8.20 -10.76
C LEU A 161 -2.49 -9.37 -9.77
N SER A 162 -2.64 -9.04 -8.49
CA SER A 162 -2.73 -10.01 -7.41
C SER A 162 -3.82 -9.61 -6.42
N PHE A 163 -4.39 -10.61 -5.74
CA PHE A 163 -5.50 -10.42 -4.82
C PHE A 163 -5.25 -11.10 -3.49
N CYS A 164 -5.64 -10.45 -2.40
CA CYS A 164 -5.69 -11.07 -1.07
C CYS A 164 -7.08 -10.86 -0.47
N THR A 165 -7.81 -11.95 -0.23
CA THR A 165 -9.09 -11.88 0.48
C THR A 165 -8.85 -11.74 1.98
N ARG A 166 -9.84 -11.21 2.71
CA ARG A 166 -9.83 -11.19 4.17
C ARG A 166 -9.52 -12.58 4.74
N GLU A 167 -10.15 -13.61 4.20
CA GLU A 167 -9.94 -15.00 4.63
C GLU A 167 -8.48 -15.45 4.42
N HIS A 168 -7.89 -15.18 3.26
CA HIS A 168 -6.49 -15.55 2.98
C HIS A 168 -5.53 -14.89 3.96
N PHE A 169 -5.70 -13.59 4.21
CA PHE A 169 -4.89 -12.85 5.19
C PHE A 169 -5.04 -13.45 6.60
N LEU A 170 -6.28 -13.63 7.06
CA LEU A 170 -6.59 -14.17 8.38
C LEU A 170 -6.01 -15.59 8.59
N ASN A 171 -6.17 -16.47 7.60
CA ASN A 171 -5.62 -17.82 7.62
C ASN A 171 -4.08 -17.81 7.67
N ARG A 172 -3.44 -16.89 6.95
CA ARG A 172 -1.97 -16.75 6.92
C ARG A 172 -1.39 -16.32 8.28
N HIS A 173 -2.15 -15.55 9.04
CA HIS A 173 -1.73 -15.00 10.33
C HIS A 173 -2.33 -15.74 11.55
N GLY A 174 -3.00 -16.86 11.35
CA GLY A 174 -3.58 -17.67 12.43
C GLY A 174 -4.71 -16.97 13.20
N LEU A 175 -5.28 -15.92 12.62
CA LEU A 175 -6.41 -15.18 13.16
C LEU A 175 -7.66 -15.83 12.56
N VAL A 176 -8.31 -16.76 13.27
CA VAL A 176 -9.55 -17.37 12.76
C VAL A 176 -10.59 -16.26 12.60
N ALA A 177 -11.18 -16.11 11.41
CA ALA A 177 -12.37 -15.30 11.23
C ALA A 177 -13.44 -15.83 12.18
N THR A 178 -13.69 -15.16 13.29
CA THR A 178 -14.83 -15.50 14.16
C THR A 178 -16.09 -15.07 13.44
N GLY A 179 -16.53 -15.91 12.51
CA GLY A 179 -17.86 -15.83 11.92
C GLY A 179 -18.88 -15.97 13.04
N VAL A 180 -19.61 -14.89 13.27
CA VAL A 180 -20.85 -14.92 14.06
C VAL A 180 -21.82 -15.80 13.29
N SER A 181 -22.06 -17.01 13.79
CA SER A 181 -23.28 -17.74 13.46
C SER A 181 -24.47 -17.01 14.08
N ALA A 182 -25.40 -16.56 13.24
CA ALA A 182 -26.80 -16.40 13.57
C ALA A 182 -27.64 -16.69 12.31
#